data_AF-I8X6K8-F1
#
_entry.id   AF-I8X6K8-F1
#
_cell.length_a   1.000
_cell.length_b   1.000
_cell.length_c   1.000
_cell.angle_alpha   90.00
_cell.angle_beta   90.00
_cell.angle_gamma   90.00
#
_symmetry.space_group_name_H-M   'P 1'
#
loop_
_entity.id
_entity.type
_entity.pdbx_description
1 polymer ?
#
loop_
_entity_poly.entity_id
_entity_poly.type
_entity_poly.pdbx_seq_one_letter_code
_entity_poly.pdbx_strand_id
1 'polypeptide(L)'
;MINQSLKHFISYDESAEFKLANILIVMDRETFGQRKAASMVGGLGRLLKLIEEGKIRSDKPSNKQNGKWFCNAADVLRYVVVNIENRGKRKSNDPSHTN
;
A
#
# COMPACT_ATOMS: atom_id res chain seq x y z
N MET A 1 26.61 -12.27 -28.30
CA MET A 1 25.53 -11.33 -28.66
C MET A 1 24.31 -11.67 -27.82
N ILE A 2 23.93 -10.80 -26.87
CA ILE A 2 22.72 -11.02 -26.08
C ILE A 2 21.53 -10.81 -27.02
N ASN A 3 20.70 -11.85 -27.16
CA ASN A 3 19.59 -11.89 -28.10
C ASN A 3 18.61 -10.75 -27.81
N GLN A 4 18.41 -9.89 -28.80
CA GLN A 4 17.43 -8.80 -28.76
C GLN A 4 16.00 -9.33 -28.50
N SER A 5 15.74 -10.62 -28.74
CA SER A 5 14.47 -11.26 -28.40
C SER A 5 14.22 -11.43 -26.88
N LEU A 6 15.27 -11.44 -26.04
CA LEU A 6 15.11 -11.42 -24.58
C LEU A 6 14.82 -10.02 -24.03
N LYS A 7 15.13 -8.96 -24.80
CA LYS A 7 14.66 -7.60 -24.51
C LYS A 7 13.13 -7.50 -24.66
N HIS A 8 12.52 -8.45 -25.39
CA HIS A 8 11.09 -8.58 -25.64
C HIS A 8 10.35 -9.45 -24.60
N PHE A 9 11.02 -9.99 -23.57
CA PHE A 9 10.36 -10.54 -22.37
C PHE A 9 9.59 -9.44 -21.59
N ILE A 10 9.79 -8.18 -21.96
CA ILE A 10 8.97 -7.04 -21.60
C ILE A 10 8.27 -6.58 -22.88
N SER A 11 7.29 -7.33 -23.38
CA SER A 11 6.21 -6.62 -24.06
C SER A 11 5.61 -5.72 -22.97
N TYR A 12 5.82 -4.40 -23.07
CA TYR A 12 5.05 -3.43 -22.31
C TYR A 12 3.60 -3.60 -22.74
N ASP A 13 2.91 -4.57 -22.14
CA ASP A 13 1.47 -4.59 -22.23
C ASP A 13 1.00 -3.38 -21.43
N GLU A 14 0.44 -2.41 -22.14
CA GLU A 14 -0.06 -1.17 -21.56
C GLU A 14 -1.40 -1.40 -20.82
N SER A 15 -1.91 -2.64 -20.79
CA SER A 15 -3.11 -3.02 -20.03
C SER A 15 -2.99 -2.62 -18.56
N ALA A 16 -4.12 -2.22 -17.99
CA ALA A 16 -4.17 -1.77 -16.61
C ALA A 16 -3.80 -2.91 -15.64
N GLU A 17 -4.17 -4.14 -15.99
CA GLU A 17 -3.90 -5.36 -15.27
C GLU A 17 -2.40 -5.64 -15.20
N PHE A 18 -1.68 -5.53 -16.31
CA PHE A 18 -0.23 -5.74 -16.34
C PHE A 18 0.52 -4.67 -15.56
N LYS A 19 0.14 -3.40 -15.72
CA LYS A 19 0.69 -2.29 -14.92
C LYS A 19 0.44 -2.48 -13.43
N LEU A 20 -0.76 -2.89 -13.05
CA LEU A 20 -1.10 -3.19 -11.65
C LEU A 20 -0.27 -4.36 -11.13
N ALA A 21 -0.11 -5.43 -11.90
CA ALA A 21 0.72 -6.58 -11.52
C ALA A 21 2.17 -6.16 -11.28
N ASN A 22 2.76 -5.35 -12.17
CA ASN A 22 4.12 -4.82 -12.01
C ASN A 22 4.26 -3.97 -10.74
N ILE A 23 3.29 -3.10 -10.46
CA ILE A 23 3.27 -2.31 -9.21
C ILE A 23 3.23 -3.24 -8.01
N LEU A 24 2.32 -4.23 -7.99
CA LEU A 24 2.20 -5.14 -6.85
C LEU A 24 3.44 -6.01 -6.65
N ILE A 25 4.14 -6.41 -7.71
CA ILE A 25 5.41 -7.17 -7.62
C ILE A 25 6.50 -6.32 -6.94
N VAL A 26 6.65 -5.06 -7.33
CA VAL A 26 7.64 -4.16 -6.72
C VAL A 26 7.28 -3.89 -5.26
N MET A 27 5.99 -3.63 -4.99
CA MET A 27 5.51 -3.31 -3.65
C MET A 27 5.49 -4.52 -2.69
N ASP A 28 5.64 -5.75 -3.19
CA ASP A 28 5.69 -6.95 -2.35
C ASP A 28 6.89 -6.95 -1.39
N ARG A 29 7.96 -6.24 -1.75
CA ARG A 29 9.17 -6.09 -0.92
C ARG A 29 9.14 -4.86 -0.01
N GLU A 30 8.09 -4.06 -0.12
CA GLU A 30 7.94 -2.81 0.61
C GLU A 30 6.92 -2.96 1.74
N THR A 31 6.97 -2.04 2.71
CA THR A 31 6.03 -2.03 3.83
C THR A 31 5.44 -0.66 4.08
N PHE A 32 4.20 -0.65 4.56
CA PHE A 32 3.57 0.54 5.12
C PHE A 32 3.53 0.45 6.64
N GLY A 33 3.72 1.60 7.30
CA GLY A 33 3.43 1.71 8.73
C GLY A 33 1.94 1.59 9.02
N GLN A 34 1.57 1.13 10.22
CA GLN A 34 0.18 0.87 10.64
C GLN A 34 -0.81 1.97 10.25
N ARG A 35 -0.51 3.23 10.59
CA ARG A 35 -1.41 4.37 10.33
C ARG A 35 -1.67 4.54 8.84
N LYS A 36 -0.63 4.39 8.01
CA LYS A 36 -0.74 4.52 6.56
C LYS A 36 -1.56 3.38 5.98
N ALA A 37 -1.25 2.14 6.35
CA ALA A 37 -2.01 0.96 5.94
C ALA A 37 -3.49 1.07 6.33
N ALA A 38 -3.76 1.43 7.59
CA ALA A 38 -5.12 1.63 8.11
C ALA A 38 -5.87 2.68 7.31
N SER A 39 -5.27 3.84 7.02
CA SER A 39 -5.91 4.88 6.21
C SER A 39 -6.26 4.43 4.79
N MET A 40 -5.49 3.49 4.23
CA MET A 40 -5.66 3.01 2.85
C MET A 40 -6.77 1.95 2.74
N VAL A 41 -6.88 1.05 3.73
CA VAL A 41 -7.89 -0.03 3.71
C VAL A 41 -9.23 0.38 4.33
N GLY A 42 -9.36 1.63 4.80
CA GLY A 42 -10.60 2.17 5.35
C GLY A 42 -10.70 2.20 6.88
N GLY A 43 -9.61 1.98 7.60
CA GLY A 43 -9.52 2.16 9.05
C GLY A 43 -8.71 1.08 9.77
N LEU A 44 -8.38 1.34 11.04
CA LEU A 44 -7.58 0.41 11.85
C LEU A 44 -8.31 -0.91 12.12
N GLY A 45 -9.60 -0.88 12.46
CA GLY A 45 -10.37 -2.11 12.72
C GLY A 45 -10.42 -3.03 11.49
N ARG A 46 -10.58 -2.46 10.29
CA ARG A 46 -10.53 -3.24 9.04
C ARG A 46 -9.13 -3.78 8.74
N LEU A 47 -8.08 -2.98 8.99
CA LEU A 47 -6.70 -3.45 8.85
C LEU A 47 -6.43 -4.68 9.74
N LEU A 48 -6.78 -4.60 11.03
CA LEU A 48 -6.56 -5.69 11.98
C LEU A 48 -7.30 -6.96 11.57
N LYS A 49 -8.57 -6.84 11.16
CA LYS A 49 -9.34 -7.96 10.62
C LYS A 49 -8.66 -8.63 9.41
N LEU A 50 -8.14 -7.83 8.46
CA LEU A 50 -7.44 -8.37 7.29
C LEU A 50 -6.12 -9.08 7.66
N ILE A 51 -5.43 -8.59 8.70
CA ILE A 51 -4.23 -9.24 9.23
C ILE A 51 -4.58 -10.57 9.91
N GLU A 52 -5.60 -10.56 10.77
CA GLU A 52 -6.11 -11.76 11.45
C GLU A 52 -6.58 -12.84 10.46
N GLU A 53 -7.21 -12.42 9.36
CA GLU A 53 -7.62 -13.31 8.26
C GLU A 53 -6.44 -13.79 7.38
N GLY A 54 -5.21 -13.34 7.65
CA GLY A 54 -4.02 -13.70 6.87
C GLY A 54 -3.96 -13.05 5.47
N LYS A 55 -4.83 -12.07 5.18
CA LYS A 55 -4.90 -11.37 3.89
C LYS A 55 -3.85 -10.27 3.76
N ILE A 56 -3.38 -9.73 4.88
CA ILE A 56 -2.28 -8.77 4.94
C ILE A 56 -1.20 -9.34 5.84
N ARG A 57 -0.03 -9.64 5.27
CA ARG A 57 1.16 -9.99 6.05
C ARG A 57 1.60 -8.76 6.84
N SER A 58 1.92 -8.96 8.12
CA SER A 58 2.43 -7.88 8.95
C SER A 58 3.44 -8.37 9.97
N ASP A 59 4.47 -7.56 10.19
CA ASP A 59 5.45 -7.76 11.24
C ASP A 59 5.32 -6.67 12.30
N LYS A 60 5.35 -7.10 13.56
CA LYS A 60 5.47 -6.22 14.73
C LYS A 60 6.74 -6.64 15.49
N PRO A 61 7.92 -6.09 15.14
CA PRO A 61 9.20 -6.56 15.66
C PRO A 61 9.34 -6.43 17.19
N SER A 62 8.53 -5.57 17.81
CA SER A 62 8.49 -5.40 19.25
C SER A 62 7.09 -5.73 19.78
N ASN A 63 7.00 -6.63 20.76
CA ASN A 63 5.74 -6.95 21.44
C ASN A 63 5.21 -5.81 22.36
N LYS A 64 5.80 -4.61 22.30
CA LYS A 64 5.33 -3.44 23.05
C LYS A 64 4.00 -2.93 22.47
N GLN A 65 3.15 -2.35 23.30
CA GLN A 65 1.87 -1.74 22.87
C GLN A 65 2.08 -0.72 21.73
N ASN A 66 3.14 0.09 21.82
CA ASN A 66 3.53 1.09 20.82
C ASN A 66 4.59 0.60 19.82
N GLY A 67 4.74 -0.72 19.67
CA GLY A 67 5.66 -1.30 18.70
C GLY A 67 5.29 -0.87 17.28
N LYS A 68 6.29 -0.53 16.46
CA LYS A 68 6.07 -0.16 15.06
C LYS A 68 5.58 -1.39 14.30
N TRP A 69 4.44 -1.27 13.63
CA TRP A 69 3.95 -2.31 12.73
C TRP A 69 4.38 -2.00 11.31
N PHE A 70 4.68 -3.05 10.57
CA PHE A 70 5.00 -3.03 9.16
C PHE A 70 4.03 -3.98 8.46
N CYS A 71 3.16 -3.44 7.61
CA CYS A 71 2.21 -4.21 6.81
C CYS A 71 2.77 -4.32 5.39
N ASN A 72 2.74 -5.50 4.79
CA ASN A 72 3.17 -5.70 3.41
C ASN A 72 2.41 -4.76 2.46
N ALA A 73 3.13 -4.03 1.63
CA ALA A 73 2.52 -2.97 0.85
C ALA A 73 1.67 -3.50 -0.32
N ALA A 74 2.07 -4.59 -0.97
CA ALA A 74 1.28 -5.22 -2.03
C ALA A 74 -0.07 -5.74 -1.49
N ASP A 75 -0.04 -6.41 -0.35
CA ASP A 75 -1.26 -6.93 0.28
C ASP A 75 -2.22 -5.79 0.65
N VAL A 76 -1.70 -4.70 1.23
CA VAL A 76 -2.49 -3.50 1.53
C VAL A 76 -3.12 -2.92 0.26
N LEU A 77 -2.36 -2.82 -0.84
CA LEU A 77 -2.83 -2.27 -2.12
C LEU A 77 -4.01 -3.07 -2.72
N ARG A 78 -4.06 -4.39 -2.50
CA ARG A 78 -5.16 -5.25 -2.96
C ARG A 78 -6.50 -4.95 -2.25
N TYR A 79 -6.47 -4.35 -1.07
CA TYR A 79 -7.66 -4.06 -0.26
C TYR A 79 -7.90 -2.56 -0.04
N VAL A 80 -7.31 -1.70 -0.86
CA VAL A 80 -7.52 -0.25 -0.79
C VAL A 80 -8.98 0.10 -0.99
N VAL A 81 -9.48 1.00 -0.15
CA VAL A 81 -10.81 1.61 -0.29
C VAL A 81 -10.63 3.05 -0.76
N VAL A 82 -11.03 3.31 -2.00
CA VAL A 82 -11.01 4.66 -2.57
C VAL A 82 -12.36 5.32 -2.31
N ASN A 83 -12.45 6.15 -1.27
CA ASN A 83 -13.64 6.99 -1.08
C ASN A 83 -13.48 8.28 -1.91
N ILE A 84 -14.13 8.33 -3.08
CA ILE A 84 -14.02 9.43 -4.04
C ILE A 84 -14.65 10.72 -3.47
N GLU A 85 -15.69 10.60 -2.64
CA GLU A 85 -16.46 11.73 -2.11
C GLU A 85 -15.68 12.59 -1.11
N ASN A 86 -14.69 12.02 -0.42
CA ASN A 86 -13.91 12.71 0.62
C ASN A 86 -12.58 13.30 0.12
N ARG A 87 -12.26 13.21 -1.18
CA ARG A 87 -11.00 13.74 -1.72
C ARG A 87 -10.86 15.26 -1.55
N GLY A 88 -11.96 16.00 -1.48
CA GLY A 88 -11.97 17.48 -1.33
C GLY A 88 -11.85 18.01 0.10
N LYS A 89 -11.89 17.16 1.14
CA LYS A 89 -11.91 17.61 2.56
C LYS A 89 -10.57 17.53 3.28
N ARG A 90 -9.48 17.19 2.59
CA ARG A 90 -8.13 17.27 3.20
C ARG A 90 -7.78 18.76 3.36
N LYS A 91 -8.14 19.34 4.51
CA LYS A 91 -7.68 20.68 4.91
C LYS A 91 -6.15 20.68 4.80
N SER A 92 -5.63 21.58 3.97
CA SER A 92 -4.23 21.98 4.03
C SER A 92 -3.98 22.54 5.42
N ASN A 93 -3.12 21.89 6.20
CA ASN A 93 -2.55 22.54 7.38
C ASN A 93 -1.51 23.53 6.85
N ASP A 94 -1.97 24.73 6.49
CA ASP A 94 -1.09 25.86 6.21
C ASP A 94 -0.64 26.44 7.57
N PRO A 95 0.67 26.47 7.90
CA PRO A 95 1.15 26.96 9.19
C PRO A 95 1.11 28.49 9.32
N SER A 96 0.60 29.23 8.34
CA SER A 96 0.56 30.69 8.41
C SER A 96 -0.60 31.20 9.29
N HIS A 97 -0.24 31.73 10.46
CA HIS A 97 -1.00 32.67 11.31
C HIS A 97 -1.81 32.08 12.47
N THR A 98 -1.09 31.58 13.48
CA THR A 98 -1.42 31.89 14.88
C THR A 98 -0.95 33.31 15.21
N ASN A 99 -1.88 34.17 15.64
CA ASN A 99 -1.61 35.31 16.52
C ASN A 99 -2.33 35.06 17.84
#